data_AF-A0A961AZL7-F1
#
_entry.id   AF-A0A961AZL7-F1
#
_cell.length_a   1.000
_cell.length_b   1.000
_cell.length_c   1.000
_cell.angle_alpha   90.00
_cell.angle_beta   90.00
_cell.angle_gamma   90.00
#
_symmetry.space_group_name_H-M   'P 1'
#
loop_
_entity.id
_entity.type
_entity.pdbx_description
1 polymer ?
#
loop_
_entity_poly.entity_id
_entity_poly.type
_entity_poly.pdbx_seq_one_letter_code
_entity_poly.pdbx_strand_id
1 'polypeptide(L)'
;MTKHSALRPTRLALALAFFLVTAPAAFSQVVVYRFEFKQEGIALNYGFYDEGWVVADATGGPAQWVLTFRDGAHRRYISVTDFGSLFYANNRKKVVGVISAAAASGTPQTTFLAAGDVNTTVKGGNVSVKVPEQLEGYAQSADDESDLPFDSSEGNVGYVGISKMTGSLQNRRTADANTRNMTVTEAFDDLVAYIKRRGFEEFVITAPAAAAATTTGGTGTGTGGGTP
;
A
#
# COMPACT_ATOMS: atom_id res chain seq x y z
N MET A 1 -82.84 -20.87 9.07
CA MET A 1 -82.06 -19.62 9.14
C MET A 1 -80.67 -19.97 9.67
N THR A 2 -79.71 -20.21 8.78
CA THR A 2 -78.36 -20.65 9.14
C THR A 2 -77.39 -19.74 8.40
N LYS A 3 -76.81 -18.78 9.13
CA LYS A 3 -75.85 -17.80 8.62
C LYS A 3 -74.49 -18.47 8.47
N HIS A 4 -74.03 -18.69 7.25
CA HIS A 4 -72.63 -19.04 6.97
C HIS A 4 -71.79 -17.76 6.87
N SER A 5 -70.91 -17.58 7.86
CA SER A 5 -69.91 -16.52 7.93
C SER A 5 -68.85 -16.69 6.84
N ALA A 6 -68.61 -15.61 6.10
CA ALA A 6 -67.56 -15.50 5.10
C ALA A 6 -66.18 -15.28 5.75
N LEU A 7 -65.20 -16.13 5.43
CA LEU A 7 -63.79 -15.88 5.71
C LEU A 7 -63.29 -14.71 4.87
N ARG A 8 -62.65 -13.72 5.49
CA ARG A 8 -61.88 -12.68 4.80
C ARG A 8 -60.38 -13.03 4.84
N PRO A 9 -59.64 -12.87 3.73
CA PRO A 9 -58.21 -13.14 3.69
C PRO A 9 -57.42 -11.99 4.32
N THR A 10 -56.67 -12.31 5.37
CA THR A 10 -55.74 -11.41 6.04
C THR A 10 -54.54 -11.13 5.13
N ARG A 11 -54.46 -9.92 4.56
CA ARG A 11 -53.29 -9.46 3.80
C ARG A 11 -52.18 -9.09 4.78
N LEU A 12 -51.17 -9.93 4.88
CA LEU A 12 -49.92 -9.68 5.60
C LEU A 12 -49.05 -8.74 4.75
N ALA A 13 -49.14 -7.43 4.99
CA ALA A 13 -48.24 -6.45 4.39
C ALA A 13 -46.94 -6.42 5.22
N LEU A 14 -45.90 -7.09 4.73
CA LEU A 14 -44.55 -7.03 5.28
C LEU A 14 -43.92 -5.69 4.85
N ALA A 15 -44.03 -4.67 5.71
CA ALA A 15 -43.34 -3.41 5.54
C ALA A 15 -41.85 -3.60 5.85
N LEU A 16 -41.05 -3.83 4.80
CA LEU A 16 -39.60 -3.80 4.87
C LEU A 16 -39.17 -2.33 5.02
N ALA A 17 -39.14 -1.84 6.26
CA ALA A 17 -38.60 -0.54 6.59
C ALA A 17 -37.08 -0.58 6.36
N PHE A 18 -36.68 -0.19 5.16
CA PHE A 18 -35.28 0.06 4.79
C PHE A 18 -34.81 1.29 5.61
N PHE A 19 -34.36 1.05 6.84
CA PHE A 19 -33.58 2.04 7.58
C PHE A 19 -32.26 2.20 6.82
N LEU A 20 -32.21 3.18 5.90
CA LEU A 20 -30.95 3.78 5.47
C LEU A 20 -30.34 4.44 6.70
N VAL A 21 -29.58 3.66 7.46
CA VAL A 21 -28.63 4.20 8.42
C VAL A 21 -27.54 4.83 7.57
N THR A 22 -27.67 6.12 7.29
CA THR A 22 -26.57 6.94 6.81
C THR A 22 -25.51 6.94 7.91
N ALA A 23 -24.55 6.03 7.80
CA ALA A 23 -23.38 6.04 8.66
C ALA A 23 -22.74 7.44 8.55
N PRO A 24 -22.52 8.15 9.66
CA PRO A 24 -21.83 9.42 9.61
C PRO A 24 -20.47 9.17 8.95
N ALA A 25 -20.17 9.91 7.89
CA ALA A 25 -18.86 9.85 7.26
C ALA A 25 -17.83 10.19 8.33
N ALA A 26 -17.03 9.20 8.74
CA ALA A 26 -15.90 9.45 9.60
C ALA A 26 -14.93 10.34 8.82
N PHE A 27 -14.74 11.58 9.29
CA PHE A 27 -13.71 12.45 8.74
C PHE A 27 -12.36 11.83 9.08
N SER A 28 -11.72 11.17 8.11
CA SER A 28 -10.35 10.68 8.21
C SER A 28 -9.41 11.88 8.36
N GLN A 29 -8.61 11.93 9.41
CA GLN A 29 -7.51 12.90 9.48
C GLN A 29 -6.38 12.33 8.64
N VAL A 30 -5.91 13.03 7.62
CA VAL A 30 -4.82 12.56 6.78
C VAL A 30 -3.48 12.98 7.38
N VAL A 31 -2.47 12.10 7.27
CA VAL A 31 -1.05 12.44 7.45
C VAL A 31 -0.27 12.17 6.18
N VAL A 32 0.69 13.05 5.90
CA VAL A 32 1.62 12.91 4.77
C VAL A 32 3.05 12.91 5.30
N TYR A 33 3.78 11.82 5.06
CA TYR A 33 5.21 11.71 5.39
C TYR A 33 6.07 11.77 4.12
N ARG A 34 7.27 12.33 4.24
CA ARG A 34 8.34 12.21 3.26
C ARG A 34 9.50 11.46 3.89
N PHE A 35 9.91 10.40 3.25
CA PHE A 35 11.05 9.56 3.56
C PHE A 35 12.22 9.90 2.67
N GLU A 36 13.38 10.02 3.28
CA GLU A 36 14.67 10.08 2.62
C GLU A 36 15.40 8.77 2.88
N PHE A 37 16.02 8.23 1.84
CA PHE A 37 16.77 6.98 1.90
C PHE A 37 18.27 7.28 1.80
N LYS A 38 19.03 6.68 2.70
CA LYS A 38 20.49 6.71 2.67
C LYS A 38 21.00 5.29 2.68
N GLN A 39 21.72 4.90 1.65
CA GLN A 39 22.34 3.60 1.57
C GLN A 39 23.17 3.31 2.83
N GLU A 40 23.01 2.11 3.39
CA GLU A 40 23.74 1.64 4.56
C GLU A 40 24.12 0.17 4.40
N GLY A 41 25.36 -0.20 4.72
CA GLY A 41 25.83 -1.58 4.59
C GLY A 41 26.07 -2.03 3.14
N ILE A 42 25.84 -3.31 2.87
CA ILE A 42 26.07 -3.94 1.57
C ILE A 42 24.97 -3.51 0.59
N ALA A 43 25.39 -3.06 -0.59
CA ALA A 43 24.52 -2.79 -1.72
C ALA A 43 25.17 -3.35 -2.97
N LEU A 44 24.52 -4.33 -3.60
CA LEU A 44 24.92 -4.92 -4.87
C LEU A 44 23.75 -4.76 -5.83
N ASN A 45 23.99 -4.10 -6.96
CA ASN A 45 22.98 -3.81 -8.00
C ASN A 45 21.72 -3.12 -7.46
N TYR A 46 21.84 -2.42 -6.35
CA TYR A 46 20.71 -1.84 -5.62
C TYR A 46 20.48 -0.39 -6.04
N GLY A 47 19.43 -0.16 -6.82
CA GLY A 47 18.91 1.17 -7.10
C GLY A 47 18.02 1.64 -5.94
N PHE A 48 18.51 2.55 -5.11
CA PHE A 48 17.70 3.12 -4.03
C PHE A 48 16.70 4.15 -4.58
N TYR A 49 15.57 4.28 -3.89
CA TYR A 49 14.65 5.40 -4.11
C TYR A 49 15.29 6.70 -3.60
N ASP A 50 15.18 7.78 -4.37
CA ASP A 50 15.61 9.11 -3.94
C ASP A 50 14.77 9.60 -2.75
N GLU A 51 13.45 9.45 -2.86
CA GLU A 51 12.47 9.82 -1.84
C GLU A 51 11.28 8.86 -1.85
N GLY A 52 10.67 8.66 -0.69
CA GLY A 52 9.38 7.98 -0.53
C GLY A 52 8.37 8.94 0.06
N TRP A 53 7.13 8.90 -0.39
CA TRP A 53 6.04 9.70 0.16
C TRP A 53 4.91 8.79 0.58
N VAL A 54 4.38 9.01 1.78
CA VAL A 54 3.35 8.14 2.35
C VAL A 54 2.15 8.97 2.76
N VAL A 55 0.96 8.52 2.38
CA VAL A 55 -0.32 9.09 2.81
C VAL A 55 -1.10 8.02 3.55
N ALA A 56 -1.59 8.35 4.75
CA ALA A 56 -2.36 7.43 5.59
C ALA A 56 -3.37 8.19 6.46
N ASP A 57 -4.31 7.46 7.07
CA ASP A 57 -5.14 7.99 8.15
C ASP A 57 -4.29 8.17 9.42
N ALA A 58 -4.37 9.33 10.06
CA ALA A 58 -3.65 9.70 11.27
C ALA A 58 -3.98 8.76 12.44
N THR A 59 -5.17 8.16 12.45
CA THR A 59 -5.59 7.17 13.45
C THR A 59 -5.03 5.77 13.19
N GLY A 60 -4.36 5.59 12.05
CA GLY A 60 -3.79 4.32 11.60
C GLY A 60 -4.68 3.63 10.56
N GLY A 61 -4.10 2.69 9.82
CA GLY A 61 -4.76 1.99 8.73
C GLY A 61 -3.85 1.78 7.52
N PRO A 62 -4.43 1.34 6.38
CA PRO A 62 -3.71 1.21 5.12
C PRO A 62 -3.03 2.51 4.70
N ALA A 63 -1.86 2.39 4.08
CA ALA A 63 -1.08 3.50 3.58
C ALA A 63 -0.93 3.42 2.06
N GLN A 64 -0.81 4.59 1.42
CA GLN A 64 -0.54 4.71 0.00
C GLN A 64 0.83 5.35 -0.18
N TRP A 65 1.63 4.83 -1.12
CA TRP A 65 3.02 5.23 -1.29
C TRP A 65 3.29 5.78 -2.69
N VAL A 66 4.13 6.80 -2.74
CA VAL A 66 4.81 7.23 -3.97
C VAL A 66 6.30 7.15 -3.76
N LEU A 67 6.97 6.29 -4.52
CA LEU A 67 8.41 6.10 -4.47
C LEU A 67 9.03 6.77 -5.70
N THR A 68 10.04 7.61 -5.48
CA THR A 68 10.70 8.37 -6.55
C THR A 68 12.13 7.89 -6.71
N PHE A 69 12.63 7.84 -7.94
CA PHE A 69 13.99 7.39 -8.26
C PHE A 69 14.48 8.03 -9.56
N ARG A 70 15.75 7.81 -9.88
CA ARG A 70 16.35 8.23 -11.15
C ARG A 70 16.74 7.03 -11.97
N ASP A 71 16.44 7.13 -13.26
CA ASP A 71 16.85 6.19 -14.29
C ASP A 71 17.62 6.98 -15.36
N GLY A 72 18.94 7.00 -15.24
CA GLY A 72 19.81 7.87 -16.02
C GLY A 72 19.45 9.36 -15.85
N ALA A 73 19.02 10.00 -16.93
CA ALA A 73 18.57 11.40 -16.93
C ALA A 73 17.08 11.56 -16.55
N HIS A 74 16.31 10.47 -16.48
CA HIS A 74 14.88 10.50 -16.24
C HIS A 74 14.58 10.47 -14.74
N ARG A 75 13.66 11.34 -14.32
CA ARG A 75 13.06 11.31 -12.98
C ARG A 75 11.80 10.48 -13.04
N ARG A 76 11.76 9.38 -12.29
CA ARG A 76 10.68 8.40 -12.33
C ARG A 76 10.00 8.26 -10.97
N TYR A 77 8.73 7.91 -10.96
CA TYR A 77 8.03 7.54 -9.74
C TYR A 77 7.15 6.30 -9.93
N ILE A 78 6.96 5.53 -8.87
CA ILE A 78 5.98 4.45 -8.77
C ILE A 78 4.96 4.85 -7.71
N SER A 79 3.67 4.77 -8.02
CA SER A 79 2.58 4.95 -7.06
C SER A 79 1.93 3.61 -6.76
N VAL A 80 1.78 3.29 -5.48
CA VAL A 80 1.17 2.03 -5.04
C VAL A 80 0.11 2.34 -3.98
N THR A 81 -1.13 1.96 -4.27
CA THR A 81 -2.24 2.00 -3.31
C THR A 81 -2.22 0.76 -2.44
N ASP A 82 -2.74 0.86 -1.21
CA ASP A 82 -2.82 -0.27 -0.25
C ASP A 82 -1.47 -0.95 0.03
N PHE A 83 -0.40 -0.15 0.02
CA PHE A 83 0.95 -0.62 0.25
C PHE A 83 1.38 -0.36 1.69
N GLY A 84 1.21 -1.36 2.54
CA GLY A 84 1.57 -1.26 3.95
C GLY A 84 0.55 -0.48 4.80
N SER A 85 0.98 -0.07 5.99
CA SER A 85 0.11 0.58 6.98
C SER A 85 0.87 1.50 7.92
N LEU A 86 0.14 2.49 8.46
CA LEU A 86 0.49 3.22 9.67
C LEU A 86 -0.26 2.59 10.85
N PHE A 87 0.43 2.29 11.94
CA PHE A 87 -0.21 1.81 13.17
C PHE A 87 0.54 2.30 14.41
N TYR A 88 -0.04 2.08 15.59
CA TYR A 88 0.53 2.53 16.86
C TYR A 88 0.82 1.34 17.76
N ALA A 89 2.10 1.15 18.10
CA ALA A 89 2.52 0.15 19.08
C ALA A 89 2.57 0.79 20.48
N ASN A 90 2.04 0.10 21.49
CA ASN A 90 1.92 0.61 22.85
C ASN A 90 2.32 -0.45 23.88
N ASN A 91 3.21 -0.09 24.81
CA ASN A 91 3.63 -0.95 25.93
C ASN A 91 3.18 -0.42 27.32
N ARG A 92 2.10 0.40 27.35
CA ARG A 92 1.55 1.16 28.49
C ARG A 92 2.39 2.35 28.96
N LYS A 93 3.72 2.33 28.75
CA LYS A 93 4.62 3.43 29.13
C LYS A 93 4.90 4.37 27.95
N LYS A 94 4.87 3.83 26.74
CA LYS A 94 5.23 4.51 25.51
C LYS A 94 4.32 4.07 24.39
N VAL A 95 3.91 5.04 23.57
CA VAL A 95 3.26 4.83 22.28
C VAL A 95 4.22 5.28 21.20
N VAL A 96 4.44 4.45 20.19
CA VAL A 96 5.21 4.78 18.98
C VAL A 96 4.33 4.60 17.77
N GLY A 97 4.42 5.51 16.81
CA GLY A 97 3.82 5.30 15.49
C GLY A 97 4.79 4.52 14.62
N VAL A 98 4.27 3.59 13.83
CA VAL A 98 5.03 2.66 13.01
C VAL A 98 4.47 2.68 11.60
N ILE A 99 5.34 2.88 10.62
CA ILE A 99 5.04 2.68 9.20
C ILE A 99 5.73 1.39 8.76
N SER A 100 4.95 0.46 8.23
CA SER A 100 5.44 -0.82 7.72
C SER A 100 4.82 -1.11 6.36
N ALA A 101 5.64 -1.48 5.38
CA ALA A 101 5.19 -1.91 4.06
C ALA A 101 6.08 -3.04 3.56
N ALA A 102 5.50 -4.00 2.83
CA ALA A 102 6.26 -5.09 2.21
C ALA A 102 5.68 -5.37 0.83
N ALA A 103 6.53 -5.35 -0.20
CA ALA A 103 6.15 -5.78 -1.54
C ALA A 103 6.12 -7.31 -1.58
N ALA A 104 4.92 -7.87 -1.56
CA ALA A 104 4.70 -9.32 -1.56
C ALA A 104 4.87 -9.95 -2.96
N SER A 105 4.86 -9.16 -4.04
CA SER A 105 4.95 -9.66 -5.41
C SER A 105 5.48 -8.61 -6.38
N GLY A 106 6.46 -8.99 -7.20
CA GLY A 106 7.13 -8.15 -8.19
C GLY A 106 8.58 -7.84 -7.80
N THR A 107 9.49 -8.00 -8.75
CA THR A 107 10.86 -7.48 -8.67
C THR A 107 10.78 -5.95 -8.65
N PRO A 108 11.24 -5.23 -7.60
CA PRO A 108 11.98 -5.68 -6.42
C PRO A 108 11.17 -5.97 -5.13
N GLN A 109 11.41 -7.10 -4.45
CA GLN A 109 10.92 -7.36 -3.08
C GLN A 109 11.60 -6.43 -2.07
N THR A 110 10.88 -5.40 -1.61
CA THR A 110 11.35 -4.44 -0.61
C THR A 110 10.44 -4.43 0.60
N THR A 111 11.05 -4.49 1.78
CA THR A 111 10.39 -4.26 3.07
C THR A 111 10.83 -2.93 3.66
N PHE A 112 9.86 -2.11 4.05
CA PHE A 112 10.03 -0.84 4.72
C PHE A 112 9.53 -0.96 6.15
N LEU A 113 10.33 -0.53 7.11
CA LEU A 113 9.91 -0.42 8.50
C LEU A 113 10.52 0.84 9.11
N ALA A 114 9.71 1.74 9.64
CA ALA A 114 10.17 2.86 10.46
C ALA A 114 9.22 3.12 11.63
N ALA A 115 9.78 3.62 12.73
CA ALA A 115 9.04 3.95 13.94
C ALA A 115 9.50 5.29 14.52
N GLY A 116 8.63 5.92 15.30
CA GLY A 116 8.90 7.23 15.88
C GLY A 116 7.98 7.56 17.03
N ASP A 117 8.41 8.50 17.87
CA ASP A 117 7.68 8.93 19.05
C ASP A 117 6.50 9.79 18.66
N VAL A 118 5.33 9.51 19.24
CA VAL A 118 4.09 10.24 18.95
C VAL A 118 4.08 11.58 19.71
N ASN A 119 4.68 12.61 19.11
CA ASN A 119 5.01 13.88 19.76
C ASN A 119 4.35 15.12 19.13
N THR A 120 3.73 15.00 17.96
CA THR A 120 3.08 16.11 17.25
C THR A 120 1.59 15.90 17.09
N THR A 121 0.79 16.96 17.20
CA THR A 121 -0.67 16.90 17.04
C THR A 121 -1.07 17.41 15.66
N VAL A 122 -1.79 16.58 14.91
CA VAL A 122 -2.46 16.98 13.67
C VAL A 122 -3.95 17.23 13.94
N LYS A 123 -4.53 18.20 13.24
CA LYS A 123 -5.94 18.58 13.37
C LYS A 123 -6.66 18.39 12.04
N GLY A 124 -7.84 17.77 12.08
CA GLY A 124 -8.77 17.71 10.95
C GLY A 124 -10.20 17.85 11.48
N GLY A 125 -10.90 18.89 11.02
CA GLY A 125 -12.18 19.29 11.61
C GLY A 125 -12.07 19.57 13.11
N ASN A 126 -12.95 18.95 13.90
CA ASN A 126 -12.99 19.08 15.37
C ASN A 126 -12.16 18.02 16.10
N VAL A 127 -11.41 17.19 15.38
CA VAL A 127 -10.64 16.08 15.94
C VAL A 127 -9.15 16.42 15.92
N SER A 128 -8.45 16.04 16.98
CA SER A 128 -6.99 16.16 17.10
C SER A 128 -6.39 14.79 17.38
N VAL A 129 -5.39 14.40 16.59
CA VAL A 129 -4.71 13.10 16.71
C VAL A 129 -3.23 13.35 16.92
N LYS A 130 -2.61 12.62 17.84
CA LYS A 130 -1.15 12.66 18.00
C LYS A 130 -0.51 11.68 17.03
N VAL A 131 0.52 12.12 16.32
CA VAL A 131 1.29 11.34 15.34
C VAL A 131 2.79 11.57 15.53
N PRO A 132 3.66 10.70 14.99
CA PRO A 132 5.09 10.96 14.94
C PRO A 132 5.42 12.17 14.07
N GLU A 133 6.30 13.05 14.53
CA GLU A 133 6.87 14.09 13.66
C GLU A 133 8.01 13.53 12.80
N GLN A 134 8.77 12.61 13.35
CA GLN A 134 9.89 11.93 12.70
C GLN A 134 9.76 10.42 12.88
N LEU A 135 10.18 9.69 11.86
CA LEU A 135 10.22 8.22 11.83
C LEU A 135 11.62 7.80 11.40
N GLU A 136 12.20 6.81 12.06
CA GLU A 136 13.48 6.22 11.64
C GLU A 136 13.34 4.72 11.49
N GLY A 137 14.06 4.17 10.51
CA GLY A 137 14.16 2.73 10.33
C GLY A 137 14.91 2.38 9.06
N TYR A 138 14.49 1.31 8.39
CA TYR A 138 15.22 0.71 7.28
C TYR A 138 14.30 0.30 6.13
N ALA A 139 14.83 0.42 4.92
CA ALA A 139 14.37 -0.29 3.74
C ALA A 139 15.36 -1.44 3.47
N GLN A 140 14.84 -2.65 3.29
CA GLN A 140 15.61 -3.84 3.00
C GLN A 140 15.05 -4.47 1.73
N SER A 141 15.93 -4.74 0.78
CA SER A 141 15.50 -5.36 -0.47
C SER A 141 16.49 -6.45 -0.87
N ALA A 142 15.95 -7.54 -1.40
CA ALA A 142 16.71 -8.61 -2.01
C ALA A 142 15.86 -9.27 -3.10
N ASP A 143 16.47 -9.60 -4.24
CA ASP A 143 15.91 -10.46 -5.28
C ASP A 143 17.06 -11.24 -5.91
N ASP A 144 16.86 -12.54 -6.10
CA ASP A 144 17.86 -13.41 -6.71
C ASP A 144 17.86 -13.31 -8.24
N GLU A 145 16.81 -12.73 -8.84
CA GLU A 145 16.57 -12.65 -10.29
C GLU A 145 16.83 -13.99 -11.01
N SER A 146 16.62 -15.10 -10.30
CA SER A 146 17.04 -16.44 -10.74
C SER A 146 16.28 -16.98 -11.97
N ASP A 147 15.18 -16.30 -12.34
CA ASP A 147 14.38 -16.58 -13.53
C ASP A 147 15.06 -16.12 -14.84
N LEU A 148 16.14 -15.34 -14.76
CA LEU A 148 16.96 -14.96 -15.92
C LEU A 148 18.09 -15.98 -16.13
N PRO A 149 18.33 -16.47 -17.37
CA PRO A 149 19.42 -17.41 -17.62
C PRO A 149 20.75 -16.79 -17.21
N PHE A 150 21.47 -17.48 -16.30
CA PHE A 150 22.82 -17.13 -15.86
C PHE A 150 23.82 -17.24 -17.02
N ASP A 151 23.83 -16.24 -17.88
CA ASP A 151 24.92 -15.99 -18.80
C ASP A 151 25.81 -14.90 -18.16
N SER A 152 26.96 -15.33 -17.61
CA SER A 152 27.97 -14.44 -17.03
C SER A 152 28.57 -13.42 -18.02
N SER A 153 28.18 -13.45 -19.29
CA SER A 153 28.58 -12.51 -20.33
C SER A 153 27.59 -11.35 -20.54
N GLU A 154 26.37 -11.37 -19.96
CA GLU A 154 25.32 -10.39 -20.27
C GLU A 154 24.93 -9.39 -19.17
N GLY A 155 25.40 -9.52 -17.91
CA GLY A 155 25.15 -8.46 -16.92
C GLY A 155 25.21 -8.82 -15.44
N ASN A 156 24.78 -7.86 -14.63
CA ASN A 156 24.62 -7.96 -13.19
C ASN A 156 23.34 -8.78 -12.88
N VAL A 157 23.46 -9.89 -12.13
CA VAL A 157 22.32 -10.73 -11.73
C VAL A 157 22.03 -10.56 -10.24
N GLY A 158 20.75 -10.34 -9.92
CA GLY A 158 20.26 -10.19 -8.56
C GLY A 158 20.63 -8.85 -7.97
N TYR A 159 19.90 -8.45 -6.93
CA TYR A 159 20.25 -7.27 -6.15
C TYR A 159 20.01 -7.52 -4.68
N VAL A 160 20.82 -6.86 -3.84
CA VAL A 160 20.65 -6.83 -2.39
C VAL A 160 21.05 -5.46 -1.87
N GLY A 161 20.26 -4.90 -0.97
CA GLY A 161 20.56 -3.61 -0.40
C GLY A 161 19.81 -3.33 0.89
N ILE A 162 20.47 -2.55 1.75
CA ILE A 162 19.87 -1.97 2.94
C ILE A 162 20.03 -0.45 2.83
N SER A 163 18.99 0.28 3.23
CA SER A 163 19.06 1.74 3.34
C SER A 163 18.44 2.19 4.64
N LYS A 164 19.11 3.12 5.33
CA LYS A 164 18.49 3.88 6.40
C LYS A 164 17.38 4.73 5.80
N MET A 165 16.22 4.67 6.43
CA MET A 165 15.04 5.43 6.04
C MET A 165 14.71 6.44 7.14
N THR A 166 14.63 7.72 6.78
CA THR A 166 14.25 8.82 7.70
C THR A 166 13.00 9.52 7.18
N GLY A 167 11.89 9.35 7.90
CA GLY A 167 10.60 9.96 7.61
C GLY A 167 10.38 11.26 8.37
N SER A 168 9.83 12.26 7.71
CA SER A 168 9.44 13.54 8.31
C SER A 168 8.00 13.88 7.95
N LEU A 169 7.23 14.28 8.96
CA LEU A 169 5.85 14.73 8.77
C LEU A 169 5.84 16.00 7.92
N GLN A 170 5.11 15.96 6.82
CA GLN A 170 4.97 17.08 5.91
C GLN A 170 3.87 18.00 6.42
N ASN A 171 4.19 18.81 7.43
CA ASN A 171 3.25 19.66 8.17
C ASN A 171 2.33 20.48 7.26
N ARG A 172 2.89 21.13 6.23
CA ARG A 172 2.11 21.96 5.30
C ARG A 172 1.11 21.14 4.47
N ARG A 173 1.52 19.97 3.96
CA ARG A 173 0.64 19.10 3.15
C ARG A 173 -0.43 18.43 3.99
N THR A 174 -0.02 17.94 5.15
CA THR A 174 -0.92 17.38 6.16
C THR A 174 -1.98 18.40 6.57
N ALA A 175 -1.58 19.64 6.85
CA ALA A 175 -2.51 20.71 7.20
C ALA A 175 -3.43 21.10 6.03
N ASP A 176 -2.91 21.20 4.79
CA ASP A 176 -3.72 21.50 3.60
C ASP A 176 -4.78 20.43 3.35
N ALA A 177 -4.38 19.15 3.35
CA ALA A 177 -5.28 18.02 3.16
C ALA A 177 -6.40 18.01 4.20
N ASN A 178 -6.05 18.16 5.48
CA ASN A 178 -7.03 18.21 6.57
C ASN A 178 -7.94 19.44 6.54
N THR A 179 -7.42 20.61 6.15
CA THR A 179 -8.22 21.84 6.02
C THR A 179 -9.25 21.72 4.90
N ARG A 180 -8.87 21.01 3.82
CA ARG A 180 -9.75 20.73 2.68
C ARG A 180 -10.64 19.52 2.88
N ASN A 181 -10.60 18.88 4.07
CA ASN A 181 -11.31 17.65 4.40
C ASN A 181 -11.09 16.53 3.37
N MET A 182 -9.86 16.41 2.86
CA MET A 182 -9.51 15.36 1.91
C MET A 182 -9.56 13.98 2.57
N THR A 183 -10.02 13.00 1.81
CA THR A 183 -9.79 11.58 2.08
C THR A 183 -8.32 11.21 1.84
N VAL A 184 -7.89 10.04 2.34
CA VAL A 184 -6.55 9.49 2.06
C VAL A 184 -6.28 9.42 0.55
N THR A 185 -7.26 8.96 -0.23
CA THR A 185 -7.17 8.85 -1.70
C THR A 185 -7.03 10.21 -2.37
N GLU A 186 -7.86 11.20 -2.02
CA GLU A 186 -7.75 12.54 -2.61
C GLU A 186 -6.42 13.23 -2.27
N ALA A 187 -5.93 13.04 -1.04
CA ALA A 187 -4.62 13.56 -0.63
C ALA A 187 -3.47 12.84 -1.36
N PHE A 188 -3.62 11.55 -1.65
CA PHE A 188 -2.69 10.79 -2.47
C PHE A 188 -2.68 11.28 -3.92
N ASP A 189 -3.84 11.51 -4.53
CA ASP A 189 -3.95 12.06 -5.88
C ASP A 189 -3.32 13.46 -5.98
N ASP A 190 -3.53 14.34 -4.99
CA ASP A 190 -2.88 15.64 -4.92
C ASP A 190 -1.34 15.52 -4.81
N LEU A 191 -0.87 14.56 -4.01
CA LEU A 191 0.55 14.26 -3.86
C LEU A 191 1.17 13.77 -5.17
N VAL A 192 0.51 12.85 -5.89
CA VAL A 192 0.95 12.39 -7.21
C VAL A 192 1.00 13.55 -8.20
N ALA A 193 -0.03 14.40 -8.22
CA ALA A 193 -0.05 15.60 -9.07
C ALA A 193 1.10 16.56 -8.72
N TYR A 194 1.44 16.71 -7.44
CA TYR A 194 2.61 17.49 -7.02
C TYR A 194 3.93 16.88 -7.51
N ILE A 195 4.10 15.55 -7.42
CA ILE A 195 5.30 14.86 -7.89
C ILE A 195 5.45 15.00 -9.41
N LYS A 196 4.37 14.87 -10.18
CA LYS A 196 4.36 15.16 -11.62
C LYS A 196 4.81 16.59 -11.94
N ARG A 197 4.32 17.59 -11.19
CA ARG A 197 4.75 19.00 -11.36
C ARG A 197 6.24 19.24 -11.07
N ARG A 198 6.90 18.36 -10.30
CA ARG A 198 8.37 18.38 -10.08
C ARG A 198 9.17 17.77 -11.24
N GLY A 199 8.49 17.33 -12.30
CA GLY A 199 9.10 16.73 -13.48
C GLY A 199 9.36 15.24 -13.36
N PHE A 200 8.68 14.53 -12.46
CA PHE A 200 8.72 13.08 -12.39
C PHE A 200 7.68 12.46 -13.32
N GLU A 201 8.08 11.41 -14.03
CA GLU A 201 7.22 10.61 -14.90
C GLU A 201 6.86 9.29 -14.22
N GLU A 202 5.66 8.79 -14.50
CA GLU A 202 5.22 7.51 -13.96
C GLU A 202 6.04 6.35 -14.56
N PHE A 203 6.51 5.45 -13.71
CA PHE A 203 7.12 4.21 -14.09
C PHE A 203 6.11 3.08 -13.84
N VAL A 204 5.54 2.57 -14.93
CA VAL A 204 4.59 1.46 -14.87
C VAL A 204 5.38 0.17 -14.88
N ILE A 205 5.34 -0.56 -13.75
CA ILE A 205 5.87 -1.93 -13.70
C ILE A 205 4.95 -2.78 -14.57
N THR A 206 5.41 -3.12 -15.78
CA THR A 206 4.68 -4.03 -16.65
C THR A 206 4.92 -5.43 -16.09
N ALA A 207 3.90 -6.01 -15.44
CA ALA A 207 4.00 -7.40 -14.99
C ALA A 207 4.34 -8.27 -16.21
N PRO A 208 5.32 -9.19 -16.12
CA PRO A 208 5.57 -10.13 -17.21
C PRO A 208 4.25 -10.84 -17.53
N ALA A 209 3.90 -10.90 -18.80
CA ALA A 209 2.69 -11.59 -19.23
C ALA A 209 2.74 -13.00 -18.65
N ALA A 210 1.72 -13.37 -17.86
CA ALA A 210 1.65 -14.69 -17.26
C ALA A 210 1.85 -15.72 -18.38
N ALA A 211 2.93 -16.50 -18.30
CA ALA A 211 3.20 -17.54 -19.28
C ALA A 211 1.95 -18.42 -19.34
N ALA A 212 1.32 -18.49 -20.52
CA ALA A 212 0.13 -19.28 -20.71
C ALA A 212 0.46 -20.71 -20.27
N ALA A 213 -0.19 -21.17 -19.19
CA ALA A 213 -0.01 -22.51 -18.67
C ALA A 213 -0.32 -23.49 -19.79
N THR A 214 0.72 -24.06 -20.40
CA THR A 214 0.57 -25.05 -21.45
C THR A 214 0.17 -26.34 -20.75
N THR A 215 -1.14 -26.61 -20.70
CA THR A 215 -1.68 -27.88 -20.22
C THR A 215 -1.31 -28.96 -21.23
N THR A 216 -0.17 -29.61 -21.03
CA THR A 216 0.18 -30.84 -21.73
C THR A 216 -0.74 -31.96 -21.22
N GLY A 217 -1.90 -32.10 -21.85
CA GLY A 217 -2.80 -33.23 -21.66
C GLY A 217 -2.16 -34.52 -22.15
N GLY A 218 -1.47 -35.23 -21.26
CA GLY A 218 -1.01 -36.59 -21.50
C GLY A 218 -2.18 -37.58 -21.42
N THR A 219 -2.73 -37.98 -22.56
CA THR A 219 -3.63 -39.15 -22.66
C THR A 219 -2.81 -40.43 -22.55
N GLY A 220 -2.63 -40.93 -21.33
CA GLY A 220 -2.06 -42.26 -21.09
C GLY A 220 -3.02 -43.36 -21.53
N THR A 221 -2.80 -43.96 -22.69
CA THR A 221 -3.39 -45.25 -23.08
C THR A 221 -2.53 -46.39 -22.55
N GLY A 222 -2.92 -46.98 -21.41
CA GLY A 222 -2.35 -48.24 -20.92
C GLY A 222 -3.04 -49.43 -21.57
N THR A 223 -2.35 -50.12 -22.49
CA THR A 223 -2.77 -51.43 -23.02
C THR A 223 -2.03 -52.51 -22.26
N GLY A 224 -2.72 -53.17 -21.32
CA GLY A 224 -2.22 -54.35 -20.63
C GLY A 224 -2.39 -55.59 -21.51
N GLY A 225 -1.31 -56.04 -22.13
CA GLY A 225 -1.21 -57.34 -22.79
C GLY A 225 -0.80 -58.42 -21.78
N GLY A 226 -1.68 -59.40 -21.55
CA GLY A 226 -1.34 -60.65 -20.88
C GLY A 226 -0.93 -61.72 -21.88
N THR A 227 -0.05 -62.64 -21.47
CA THR A 227 0.07 -64.02 -22.01
C THR A 227 0.99 -64.84 -21.06
N PRO A 228 0.90 -66.19 -21.11
CA PRO A 228 0.85 -67.11 -19.96
C PRO A 228 2.18 -67.52 -19.33
#